data_AF-A0A2P0QLC6-F1
#
_entry.id   AF-A0A2P0QLC6-F1
#
_cell.length_a   1.000
_cell.length_b   1.000
_cell.length_c   1.000
_cell.angle_alpha   90.00
_cell.angle_beta   90.00
_cell.angle_gamma   90.00
#
_symmetry.space_group_name_H-M   'P 1'
#
loop_
_entity.id
_entity.type
_entity.pdbx_description
1 polymer ?
#
loop_
_entity_poly.entity_id
_entity_poly.type
_entity_poly.pdbx_seq_one_letter_code
_entity_poly.pdbx_strand_id
1 'polypeptide(L)' 'MLYPEIVIAGCGNPLFTDDGFGPAVVEEMQKLSLPDNIGVIDAGLGGPHFIFTLLDPEVTKKLIIVDI' A
#
# COMPACT_ATOMS: atom_id res chain seq x y z
N MET A 1 3.94 -15.56 2.17
CA MET A 1 2.76 -15.95 1.37
C MET A 1 2.72 -15.06 0.13
N LEU A 2 2.12 -15.50 -0.98
CA LEU A 2 2.06 -14.69 -2.20
C LEU A 2 1.20 -13.43 -2.02
N TYR A 3 0.17 -13.52 -1.16
CA TYR A 3 -0.73 -12.42 -0.80
C TYR A 3 -0.82 -12.26 0.73
N PRO A 4 -0.85 -11.02 1.26
CA PRO A 4 -1.05 -10.74 2.69
C PRO A 4 -2.54 -10.67 3.05
N GLU A 5 -2.87 -10.83 4.35
CA GLU A 5 -4.23 -10.66 4.85
C GLU A 5 -4.65 -9.18 4.90
N ILE A 6 -3.69 -8.29 5.14
CA ILE A 6 -3.89 -6.84 5.19
C ILE A 6 -2.94 -6.20 4.16
N VAL A 7 -3.49 -5.46 3.22
CA VAL A 7 -2.72 -4.63 2.28
C VAL A 7 -2.86 -3.17 2.68
N ILE A 8 -1.72 -2.49 2.86
CA ILE A 8 -1.64 -1.04 3.02
C ILE A 8 -0.98 -0.49 1.75
N ALA A 9 -1.70 0.32 1.01
CA ALA A 9 -1.25 0.88 -0.25
C ALA A 9 -1.15 2.40 -0.16
N GLY A 10 0.06 2.93 -0.32
CA GLY A 10 0.29 4.36 -0.49
C GLY A 10 0.06 4.76 -1.94
N CYS A 11 -0.87 5.67 -2.18
CA CYS A 11 -1.14 6.25 -3.49
C CYS A 11 -0.58 7.68 -3.57
N GLY A 12 -0.21 8.09 -4.79
CA GLY A 12 0.19 9.46 -5.10
C GLY A 12 1.58 9.60 -5.73
N ASN A 13 1.99 10.84 -5.97
CA ASN A 13 3.20 11.21 -6.67
C ASN A 13 4.17 11.99 -5.77
N PRO A 14 5.33 11.41 -5.39
CA PRO A 14 6.35 12.09 -4.59
C PRO A 14 6.90 13.38 -5.22
N LEU A 15 6.71 13.56 -6.54
CA LEU A 15 7.15 14.75 -7.28
C LEU A 15 6.09 15.86 -7.32
N PHE A 16 4.94 15.68 -6.68
CA PHE A 16 3.81 16.60 -6.75
C PHE A 16 3.35 17.05 -5.36
N THR A 17 4.23 17.79 -4.65
CA THR A 17 3.97 18.35 -3.32
C THR A 17 3.37 17.30 -2.37
N ASP A 18 2.23 17.58 -1.78
CA ASP A 18 1.64 16.80 -0.71
C ASP A 18 0.94 15.53 -1.25
N ASP A 19 0.81 15.39 -2.57
CA ASP A 19 0.40 14.13 -3.24
C ASP A 19 1.44 13.01 -2.99
N GLY A 20 2.65 13.36 -2.56
CA GLY A 20 3.65 12.40 -2.10
C GLY A 20 3.35 11.76 -0.73
N PHE A 21 2.26 12.13 -0.06
CA PHE A 21 1.95 11.67 1.30
C PHE A 21 1.84 10.15 1.42
N GLY A 22 1.10 9.48 0.51
CA GLY A 22 0.95 8.03 0.53
C GLY A 22 2.28 7.28 0.45
N PRO A 23 3.14 7.55 -0.57
CA PRO A 23 4.48 6.99 -0.66
C PRO A 23 5.36 7.29 0.56
N ALA A 24 5.28 8.51 1.12
CA ALA A 24 6.04 8.87 2.32
C ALA A 24 5.61 8.04 3.56
N VAL A 25 4.31 7.79 3.73
CA VAL A 25 3.80 6.90 4.79
C VAL A 25 4.30 5.47 4.59
N VAL A 26 4.27 4.96 3.35
CA VAL A 26 4.78 3.63 3.02
C VAL A 26 6.27 3.51 3.35
N GLU A 27 7.07 4.50 2.98
CA GLU A 27 8.51 4.53 3.25
C GLU A 27 8.80 4.44 4.77
N GLU A 28 8.08 5.19 5.59
CA GLU A 28 8.22 5.13 7.04
C GLU A 28 7.73 3.79 7.63
N MET A 29 6.63 3.23 7.12
CA MET A 29 6.11 1.95 7.58
C MET A 29 7.05 0.77 7.25
N GLN A 30 7.77 0.82 6.12
CA GLN A 30 8.76 -0.19 5.76
C GLN A 30 9.96 -0.24 6.71
N LYS A 31 10.19 0.81 7.50
CA LYS A 31 11.25 0.85 8.53
C LYS A 31 10.83 0.14 9.83
N LEU A 32 9.56 -0.22 9.98
CA LEU A 32 8.99 -0.85 11.16
C LEU A 32 9.00 -2.38 11.06
N SER A 33 9.09 -3.05 12.21
CA SER A 33 8.79 -4.48 12.29
C SER A 33 7.28 -4.69 12.35
N LEU A 34 6.70 -5.04 11.20
CA LEU A 34 5.26 -5.34 11.08
C LEU A 34 5.02 -6.85 11.16
N PRO A 35 3.83 -7.28 11.61
CA PRO A 35 3.42 -8.67 11.52
C PRO A 35 3.46 -9.21 10.08
N ASP A 36 3.82 -10.48 9.91
CA ASP A 36 4.00 -11.13 8.60
C ASP A 36 2.76 -11.15 7.71
N ASN A 37 1.57 -10.93 8.29
CA ASN A 37 0.30 -10.89 7.54
C ASN A 37 -0.04 -9.51 6.97
N ILE A 38 0.83 -8.51 7.15
CA ILE A 38 0.68 -7.15 6.61
C ILE A 38 1.63 -6.96 5.43
N GLY A 39 1.08 -6.62 4.27
CA GLY A 39 1.85 -6.13 3.13
C GLY A 39 1.72 -4.61 3.00
N VAL A 40 2.86 -3.93 2.92
CA VAL A 40 2.93 -2.48 2.69
C VAL A 40 3.48 -2.25 1.28
N ILE A 41 2.73 -1.54 0.45
CA ILE A 41 3.00 -1.39 -0.98
C ILE A 41 2.93 0.09 -1.35
N ASP A 42 3.95 0.59 -2.04
CA ASP A 42 3.86 1.86 -2.75
C ASP A 42 3.16 1.61 -4.09
N ALA A 43 1.92 2.09 -4.20
CA ALA A 43 1.10 1.95 -5.39
C ALA A 43 1.26 3.14 -6.35
N GLY A 44 1.91 4.23 -5.90
CA GLY A 44 2.12 5.47 -6.64
C GLY A 44 0.86 5.96 -7.36
N LEU A 45 1.05 6.47 -8.58
CA LEU A 45 -0.03 6.86 -9.49
C LEU A 45 -0.80 5.68 -10.11
N GLY A 46 -0.26 4.46 -9.98
CA GLY A 46 -0.84 3.24 -10.56
C GLY A 46 -1.93 2.60 -9.70
N GLY A 47 -2.07 3.01 -8.44
CA GLY A 47 -3.00 2.45 -7.48
C GLY A 47 -4.41 2.22 -8.04
N PRO A 48 -5.11 3.25 -8.55
CA PRO A 48 -6.47 3.11 -9.07
C PRO A 48 -6.63 2.04 -10.16
N HIS A 49 -5.57 1.75 -10.93
CA HIS A 49 -5.60 0.81 -12.04
C HIS A 49 -5.17 -0.60 -11.64
N PHE A 50 -4.28 -0.73 -10.67
CA PHE A 50 -3.61 -2.00 -10.38
C PHE A 50 -3.85 -2.54 -8.98
N ILE A 51 -4.54 -1.81 -8.08
CA ILE A 51 -4.67 -2.22 -6.67
C ILE A 51 -5.25 -3.63 -6.51
N PHE A 52 -6.18 -4.04 -7.37
CA PHE A 52 -6.80 -5.37 -7.30
C PHE A 52 -5.86 -6.52 -7.69
N THR A 53 -4.77 -6.27 -8.41
CA THR A 53 -3.78 -7.32 -8.73
C THR A 53 -2.95 -7.72 -7.51
N LEU A 54 -2.98 -6.89 -6.46
CA LEU A 54 -2.29 -7.08 -5.19
C LEU A 54 -3.15 -7.83 -4.16
N LEU A 55 -4.40 -8.16 -4.50
CA LEU A 55 -5.35 -8.79 -3.59
C LEU A 55 -5.69 -10.21 -4.04
N ASP A 56 -5.90 -11.09 -3.07
CA ASP A 56 -6.51 -12.40 -3.29
C ASP A 56 -7.75 -12.50 -2.38
N PRO A 57 -8.97 -12.69 -2.92
CA PRO A 57 -10.18 -12.72 -2.12
C PRO A 57 -10.26 -13.90 -1.13
N GLU A 58 -9.45 -14.96 -1.32
CA GLU A 58 -9.38 -16.08 -0.36
C GLU A 58 -8.46 -15.77 0.83
N VAL A 59 -7.53 -14.81 0.69
CA VAL A 59 -6.49 -14.51 1.68
C VAL A 59 -6.63 -13.10 2.26
N THR A 60 -6.77 -12.10 1.39
CA THR A 60 -6.79 -10.68 1.74
C THR A 60 -8.16 -10.29 2.31
N LYS A 61 -8.14 -9.87 3.57
CA LYS A 61 -9.33 -9.52 4.36
C LYS A 61 -9.53 -8.00 4.46
N LYS A 62 -8.47 -7.22 4.24
CA LYS A 62 -8.49 -5.76 4.40
C LYS A 62 -7.55 -5.08 3.42
N LEU A 63 -8.06 -4.06 2.75
CA LEU A 63 -7.29 -3.08 2.00
C LEU A 63 -7.40 -1.72 2.71
N ILE A 64 -6.28 -1.07 2.94
CA ILE A 64 -6.16 0.29 3.46
C ILE A 64 -5.47 1.10 2.38
N ILE A 65 -6.11 2.16 1.90
CA ILE A 65 -5.53 3.11 0.94
C ILE A 65 -5.12 4.35 1.72
N VAL A 66 -3.89 4.79 1.52
CA VAL A 66 -3.35 6.01 2.09
C VAL A 66 -3.11 7.00 0.96
N ASP A 67 -3.84 8.10 1.01
CA ASP A 67 -3.82 9.21 0.04
C ASP A 67 -4.13 10.51 0.80
N ILE A 68 -3.90 11.68 0.21
CA ILE A 68 -4.13 13.00 0.83
C ILE A 68 -5.54 13.57 0.60
#